data_AF-A0A7C5SJD3-F1
#
_entry.id   AF-A0A7C5SJD3-F1
#
_cell.length_a   1.000
_cell.length_b   1.000
_cell.length_c   1.000
_cell.angle_alpha   90.00
_cell.angle_beta   90.00
_cell.angle_gamma   90.00
#
_symmetry.space_group_name_H-M   'P 1'
#
loop_
_entity.id
_entity.type
_entity.pdbx_description
1 polymer ?
#
loop_
_entity_poly.entity_id
_entity_poly.type
_entity_poly.pdbx_seq_one_letter_code
_entity_poly.pdbx_strand_id
1 'polypeptide(L)'
;MKRTLLILTSAGLLAGCQTPQQQSGEWTNDDRAATNAWLMRTYFDDQVTNGIVTQHTIYPHHFVDGTAKLTERGRRDLTVLAGYYADNGGGMLIMPHGRISRELYEKRIAAVRVALAGGGVEPALVMIDDGVWDGESIRSTRAGEDFSRPSDPDPYNFHNPNSSQK
;
A
#
# COMPACT_ATOMS: atom_id res chain seq x y z
N MET A 1 -38.12 -63.54 -33.87
CA MET A 1 -37.86 -62.49 -34.87
C MET A 1 -38.88 -61.36 -34.71
N LYS A 2 -38.46 -60.19 -34.22
CA LYS A 2 -38.87 -58.85 -34.69
C LYS A 2 -38.14 -57.82 -33.83
N ARG A 3 -37.17 -57.17 -34.47
CA ARG A 3 -36.46 -55.99 -34.00
C ARG A 3 -37.39 -54.79 -34.17
N THR A 4 -37.54 -53.94 -33.17
CA THR A 4 -37.98 -52.56 -33.38
C THR A 4 -37.27 -51.66 -32.38
N LEU A 5 -36.75 -50.58 -32.93
CA LEU A 5 -35.75 -49.62 -32.45
C LEU A 5 -36.44 -48.24 -32.42
N LEU A 6 -35.90 -47.29 -31.62
CA LEU A 6 -36.02 -45.82 -31.77
C LEU A 6 -37.39 -45.23 -31.27
N ILE A 7 -37.56 -44.12 -30.51
CA ILE A 7 -36.90 -42.79 -30.41
C ILE A 7 -37.35 -42.02 -29.13
N LEU A 8 -36.41 -41.24 -28.55
CA LEU A 8 -36.46 -40.02 -27.73
C LEU A 8 -37.75 -39.59 -26.98
N THR A 9 -37.59 -39.20 -25.71
CA THR A 9 -37.98 -37.84 -25.25
C THR A 9 -37.16 -37.39 -24.03
N SER A 10 -36.09 -36.64 -24.28
CA SER A 10 -35.31 -35.93 -23.25
C SER A 10 -35.94 -34.56 -23.00
N ALA A 11 -36.83 -34.45 -22.01
CA ALA A 11 -37.44 -33.18 -21.62
C ALA A 11 -37.24 -32.97 -20.11
N GLY A 12 -36.24 -32.16 -19.72
CA GLY A 12 -35.99 -31.94 -18.29
C GLY A 12 -34.88 -30.97 -17.89
N LEU A 13 -34.41 -30.07 -18.76
CA LEU A 13 -33.40 -29.06 -18.40
C LEU A 13 -33.79 -27.67 -18.93
N LEU A 14 -34.91 -27.13 -18.42
CA LEU A 14 -35.26 -25.71 -18.56
C LEU A 14 -35.78 -25.14 -17.23
N ALA A 15 -35.22 -25.57 -16.10
CA ALA A 15 -35.30 -24.79 -14.86
C ALA A 15 -34.30 -23.64 -14.98
N GLY A 16 -34.68 -22.61 -15.75
CA GLY A 16 -34.01 -21.32 -15.66
C GLY A 16 -34.15 -20.83 -14.23
N CYS A 17 -33.03 -20.73 -13.52
CA CYS A 17 -32.99 -20.06 -12.23
C CYS A 17 -33.48 -18.63 -12.47
N GLN A 18 -34.71 -18.34 -12.05
CA GLN A 18 -35.18 -16.96 -11.92
C GLN A 18 -34.34 -16.33 -10.82
N THR A 19 -33.25 -15.69 -11.21
CA THR A 19 -32.54 -14.76 -10.33
C THR A 19 -33.58 -13.73 -9.90
N PRO A 20 -33.85 -13.55 -8.60
CA PRO A 20 -34.72 -12.49 -8.13
C PRO A 20 -34.22 -11.20 -8.76
N GLN A 21 -35.07 -10.55 -9.54
CA GLN A 21 -34.75 -9.25 -10.12
C GLN A 21 -34.74 -8.27 -8.96
N GLN A 22 -33.57 -8.16 -8.33
CA GLN A 22 -33.29 -7.24 -7.26
C GLN A 22 -33.61 -5.87 -7.81
N GLN A 23 -34.71 -5.27 -7.34
CA GLN A 23 -35.08 -3.90 -7.66
C GLN A 23 -33.90 -3.03 -7.22
N SER A 24 -33.02 -2.69 -8.16
CA SER A 24 -32.03 -1.66 -7.95
C SER A 24 -32.82 -0.40 -7.69
N GLY A 25 -32.86 0.04 -6.43
CA GLY A 25 -33.39 1.36 -6.09
C GLY A 25 -32.80 2.37 -7.06
N GLU A 26 -33.64 3.22 -7.63
CA GLU A 26 -33.21 4.22 -8.59
C GLU A 26 -32.16 5.11 -7.93
N TRP A 27 -30.91 5.03 -8.41
CA TRP A 27 -29.82 5.86 -7.91
C TRP A 27 -30.12 7.31 -8.24
N THR A 28 -30.27 8.14 -7.21
CA THR A 28 -30.44 9.57 -7.40
C THR A 28 -29.14 10.19 -7.91
N ASN A 29 -29.22 11.39 -8.49
CA ASN A 29 -28.01 12.13 -8.86
C ASN A 29 -27.14 12.45 -7.62
N ASP A 30 -27.75 12.61 -6.46
CA ASP A 30 -27.07 12.85 -5.19
C ASP A 30 -26.27 11.61 -4.73
N ASP A 31 -26.83 10.40 -4.86
CA ASP A 31 -26.13 9.14 -4.55
C ASP A 31 -24.89 8.96 -5.44
N ARG A 32 -25.03 9.31 -6.73
CA ARG A 32 -23.92 9.27 -7.69
C ARG A 32 -22.85 10.30 -7.34
N ALA A 33 -23.23 11.52 -6.98
CA ALA A 33 -22.31 12.56 -6.57
C ALA A 33 -21.55 12.19 -5.28
N ALA A 34 -22.26 11.69 -4.27
CA ALA A 34 -21.67 11.24 -3.01
C ALA A 34 -20.71 10.06 -3.22
N THR A 35 -21.09 9.07 -4.01
CA THR A 35 -20.25 7.91 -4.34
C THR A 35 -19.00 8.34 -5.11
N ASN A 36 -19.13 9.23 -6.09
CA ASN A 36 -17.97 9.75 -6.83
C ASN A 36 -17.02 10.53 -5.92
N ALA A 37 -17.55 11.37 -5.03
CA ALA A 37 -16.74 12.13 -4.07
C ALA A 37 -16.00 11.21 -3.09
N TRP A 38 -16.69 10.17 -2.59
CA TRP A 38 -16.08 9.15 -1.75
C TRP A 38 -14.97 8.40 -2.48
N LEU A 39 -15.22 7.96 -3.72
CA LEU A 39 -14.23 7.23 -4.53
C LEU A 39 -12.97 8.06 -4.76
N MET A 40 -13.13 9.33 -5.16
CA MET A 40 -11.99 10.23 -5.37
C MET A 40 -11.24 10.47 -4.07
N ARG A 41 -11.94 10.67 -2.96
CA ARG A 41 -11.32 10.87 -1.65
C ARG A 41 -10.50 9.66 -1.23
N THR A 42 -11.05 8.45 -1.34
CA THR A 42 -10.33 7.21 -1.03
C THR A 42 -9.06 7.09 -1.88
N TYR A 43 -9.13 7.38 -3.18
CA TYR A 43 -7.97 7.33 -4.05
C TYR A 43 -6.86 8.31 -3.62
N PHE A 44 -7.22 9.54 -3.24
CA PHE A 44 -6.24 10.50 -2.74
C PHE A 44 -5.69 10.12 -1.36
N ASP A 45 -6.53 9.60 -0.46
CA ASP A 45 -6.10 9.15 0.86
C ASP A 45 -5.10 7.98 0.75
N ASP A 46 -5.32 7.06 -0.20
CA ASP A 46 -4.41 5.97 -0.52
C ASP A 46 -3.08 6.48 -1.09
N GLN A 47 -3.12 7.46 -2.01
CA GLN A 47 -1.90 8.08 -2.55
C GLN A 47 -1.07 8.77 -1.47
N VAL A 48 -1.72 9.51 -0.56
CA VAL A 48 -1.05 10.17 0.56
C VAL A 48 -0.44 9.14 1.50
N THR A 49 -1.19 8.10 1.86
CA THR A 49 -0.74 7.00 2.71
C THR A 49 0.47 6.29 2.10
N ASN A 50 0.39 5.94 0.82
CA ASN A 50 1.49 5.31 0.09
C ASN A 50 2.72 6.21 0.02
N GLY A 51 2.53 7.53 -0.17
CA GLY A 51 3.62 8.49 -0.18
C GLY A 51 4.35 8.58 1.17
N ILE A 52 3.58 8.61 2.28
CA ILE A 52 4.13 8.60 3.64
C ILE A 52 4.93 7.33 3.90
N VAL A 53 4.36 6.17 3.57
CA VAL A 53 5.01 4.87 3.74
C VAL A 53 6.28 4.83 2.89
N THR A 54 6.20 5.08 1.58
CA THR A 54 7.35 4.98 0.66
C THR A 54 8.54 5.83 1.08
N GLN A 55 8.29 7.00 1.69
CA GLN A 55 9.37 7.90 2.11
C GLN A 55 10.06 7.45 3.39
N HIS A 56 9.39 6.73 4.29
CA HIS A 56 9.92 6.35 5.60
C HIS A 56 10.62 7.52 6.33
N THR A 57 10.14 8.75 6.17
CA THR A 57 10.88 9.95 6.61
C THR A 57 10.01 10.91 7.41
N ILE A 58 10.52 11.37 8.56
CA ILE A 58 9.96 12.47 9.34
C ILE A 58 10.82 13.73 9.18
N TYR A 59 10.27 14.71 8.48
CA TYR A 59 10.87 16.03 8.28
C TYR A 59 10.68 17.02 9.43
N PRO A 60 11.47 18.11 9.49
CA PRO A 60 11.36 19.15 10.51
C PRO A 60 9.95 19.77 10.68
N HIS A 61 9.18 19.89 9.60
CA HIS A 61 7.83 20.48 9.63
C HIS A 61 6.76 19.59 10.30
N HIS A 62 7.10 18.35 10.66
CA HIS A 62 6.25 17.51 11.50
C HIS A 62 6.28 17.91 12.97
N PHE A 63 7.18 18.80 13.36
CA PHE A 63 7.29 19.33 14.71
C PHE A 63 6.91 20.80 14.76
N VAL A 64 6.39 21.25 15.89
CA VAL A 64 6.24 22.68 16.19
C VAL A 64 7.65 23.27 16.35
N ASP A 65 7.89 24.41 15.70
CA ASP A 65 9.19 25.07 15.63
C ASP A 65 9.85 25.24 17.01
N GLY A 66 11.14 24.89 17.09
CA GLY A 66 11.92 24.95 18.33
C GLY A 66 11.52 23.94 19.41
N THR A 67 10.59 23.03 19.13
CA THR A 67 10.10 22.04 20.10
C THR A 67 10.20 20.60 19.57
N ALA A 68 9.98 19.65 20.48
CA ALA A 68 9.77 18.24 20.16
C ALA A 68 8.28 17.85 20.05
N LYS A 69 7.37 18.83 20.14
CA LYS A 69 5.93 18.58 20.03
C LYS A 69 5.58 18.34 18.56
N LEU A 70 4.92 17.23 18.28
CA LEU A 70 4.40 16.95 16.94
C LEU A 70 3.26 17.90 16.56
N THR A 71 3.22 18.31 15.30
CA THR A 71 2.06 18.99 14.71
C THR A 71 0.90 18.00 14.52
N GLU A 72 -0.29 18.49 14.15
CA GLU A 72 -1.39 17.60 13.75
C GLU A 72 -1.00 16.71 12.58
N ARG A 73 -0.33 17.30 11.56
CA ARG A 73 0.20 16.54 10.43
C ARG A 73 1.23 15.51 10.86
N GLY A 74 2.20 15.90 11.69
CA GLY A 74 3.21 14.97 12.21
C GLY A 74 2.62 13.78 12.95
N ARG A 75 1.55 13.98 13.73
CA ARG A 75 0.84 12.89 14.40
C ARG A 75 0.11 11.98 13.42
N ARG A 76 -0.58 12.55 12.43
CA ARG A 76 -1.28 11.79 11.39
C ARG A 76 -0.31 10.90 10.61
N ASP A 77 0.79 11.48 10.12
CA ASP A 77 1.75 10.78 9.27
C ASP A 77 2.49 9.70 10.08
N LEU A 78 2.80 9.94 11.36
CA LEU A 78 3.33 8.91 12.27
C LEU A 78 2.33 7.81 12.59
N THR A 79 1.03 8.09 12.61
CA THR A 79 0.00 7.06 12.83
C THR A 79 -0.03 6.08 11.65
N VAL A 80 0.09 6.60 10.42
CA VAL A 80 0.21 5.78 9.20
C VAL A 80 1.47 4.91 9.25
N LEU A 81 2.62 5.51 9.58
CA LEU A 81 3.88 4.76 9.70
C LEU A 81 3.85 3.72 10.82
N ALA A 82 3.19 4.03 11.95
CA ALA A 82 3.05 3.10 13.05
C ALA A 82 2.24 1.86 12.63
N GLY A 83 1.11 2.05 11.94
CA GLY A 83 0.34 0.93 11.39
C GLY A 83 1.19 0.07 10.44
N TYR A 84 1.90 0.72 9.52
CA TYR A 84 2.80 0.01 8.61
C TYR A 84 3.87 -0.80 9.35
N TYR A 85 4.58 -0.22 10.32
CA TYR A 85 5.62 -0.95 11.05
C TYR A 85 5.06 -2.06 11.95
N ALA A 86 3.88 -1.87 12.54
CA ALA A 86 3.22 -2.91 13.31
C ALA A 86 2.92 -4.14 12.44
N ASP A 87 2.41 -3.91 11.22
CA ASP A 87 2.06 -4.97 10.28
C ASP A 87 3.29 -5.65 9.65
N ASN A 88 4.41 -4.92 9.52
CA ASN A 88 5.62 -5.38 8.81
C ASN A 88 6.78 -5.80 9.74
N GLY A 89 6.61 -5.70 11.05
CA GLY A 89 7.63 -6.11 12.04
C GLY A 89 8.77 -5.11 12.22
N GLY A 90 8.51 -3.82 12.00
CA GLY A 90 9.49 -2.75 12.16
C GLY A 90 10.09 -2.23 10.85
N GLY A 91 11.20 -1.51 10.97
CA GLY A 91 11.90 -0.93 9.82
C GLY A 91 12.83 0.23 10.17
N MET A 92 13.31 0.91 9.13
CA MET A 92 14.11 2.13 9.28
C MET A 92 13.24 3.35 9.05
N LEU A 93 13.32 4.32 9.96
CA LEU A 93 12.72 5.63 9.85
C LEU A 93 13.81 6.69 9.76
N ILE A 94 13.82 7.47 8.69
CA ILE A 94 14.74 8.58 8.51
C ILE A 94 14.20 9.83 9.21
N MET A 95 15.02 10.51 10.00
CA MET A 95 14.70 11.79 10.60
C MET A 95 15.92 12.72 10.47
N PRO A 96 16.01 13.54 9.41
CA PRO A 96 17.18 14.37 9.20
C PRO A 96 17.42 15.34 10.37
N HIS A 97 18.64 15.37 10.90
CA HIS A 97 19.00 16.24 12.02
C HIS A 97 18.83 17.73 11.66
N GLY A 98 19.30 18.12 10.47
CA GLY A 98 19.22 19.50 10.01
C GLY A 98 20.14 20.46 10.80
N ARG A 99 19.62 21.62 11.20
CA ARG A 99 20.39 22.68 11.89
C ARG A 99 20.01 22.89 13.35
N ILE A 100 19.36 21.91 13.98
CA ILE A 100 18.93 22.02 15.39
C ILE A 100 20.02 21.56 16.35
N SER A 101 19.91 21.91 17.63
CA SER A 101 20.81 21.36 18.65
C SER A 101 20.64 19.84 18.76
N ARG A 102 21.72 19.14 19.13
CA ARG A 102 21.66 17.70 19.41
C ARG A 102 20.61 17.38 20.49
N GLU A 103 20.53 18.21 21.52
CA GLU A 103 19.54 18.04 22.58
C GLU A 103 18.09 18.08 22.07
N LEU A 104 17.76 19.03 21.17
CA LEU A 104 16.42 19.11 20.58
C LEU A 104 16.14 17.91 19.66
N TYR A 105 17.16 17.43 18.95
CA TYR A 105 17.06 16.26 18.09
C TYR A 105 16.72 14.99 18.89
N GLU A 106 17.43 14.72 19.98
CA GLU A 106 17.16 13.58 20.87
C GLU A 106 15.74 13.65 21.47
N LYS A 107 15.29 14.85 21.85
CA LYS A 107 13.90 15.07 22.33
C LYS A 107 12.88 14.74 21.24
N ARG A 108 13.17 15.06 19.98
CA ARG A 108 12.31 14.70 18.83
C ARG A 108 12.30 13.20 18.58
N ILE A 109 13.45 12.53 18.65
CA ILE A 109 13.53 11.06 18.56
C ILE A 109 12.65 10.43 19.63
N ALA A 110 12.75 10.90 20.89
CA ALA A 110 11.93 10.39 21.98
C ALA A 110 10.42 10.59 21.72
N ALA A 111 10.02 11.77 21.23
CA ALA A 111 8.62 12.04 20.87
C ALA A 111 8.11 11.13 19.75
N VAL A 112 8.93 10.85 18.74
CA VAL A 112 8.61 9.90 17.67
C VAL A 112 8.46 8.49 18.21
N ARG A 113 9.38 8.02 19.06
CA ARG A 113 9.28 6.69 19.69
C ARG A 113 8.01 6.52 20.51
N VAL A 114 7.63 7.54 21.29
CA VAL A 114 6.37 7.53 22.06
C VAL A 114 5.16 7.46 21.13
N ALA A 115 5.15 8.20 20.03
CA ALA A 115 4.06 8.17 19.06
C ALA A 115 3.94 6.80 18.36
N LEU A 116 5.06 6.21 17.94
CA LEU A 116 5.10 4.87 17.34
C LEU A 116 4.60 3.80 18.33
N ALA A 117 5.05 3.86 19.58
CA ALA A 117 4.57 2.97 20.64
C ALA A 117 3.07 3.12 20.90
N GLY A 118 2.55 4.34 20.87
CA GLY A 118 1.11 4.61 20.98
C GLY A 118 0.29 4.02 19.82
N GLY A 119 0.91 3.78 18.67
CA GLY A 119 0.34 3.08 17.52
C GLY A 119 0.57 1.56 17.53
N GLY A 120 1.09 0.98 18.62
CA GLY A 120 1.28 -0.46 18.78
C GLY A 120 2.63 -0.99 18.28
N VAL A 121 3.57 -0.13 17.90
CA VAL A 121 4.90 -0.55 17.45
C VAL A 121 5.84 -0.76 18.64
N GLU A 122 6.51 -1.90 18.69
CA GLU A 122 7.59 -2.11 19.66
C GLU A 122 8.79 -1.20 19.30
N PRO A 123 9.25 -0.30 20.19
CA PRO A 123 10.28 0.69 19.86
C PRO A 123 11.62 0.10 19.41
N ALA A 124 11.92 -1.14 19.80
CA ALA A 124 13.14 -1.86 19.41
C ALA A 124 13.12 -2.32 17.93
N LEU A 125 11.93 -2.42 17.32
CA LEU A 125 11.77 -2.84 15.93
C LEU A 125 11.96 -1.69 14.93
N VAL A 126 11.99 -0.44 15.41
CA VAL A 126 12.19 0.74 14.55
C VAL A 126 13.52 1.42 14.85
N MET A 127 14.41 1.39 13.85
CA MET A 127 15.65 2.14 13.85
C MET A 127 15.38 3.56 13.32
N ILE A 128 15.88 4.58 14.03
CA ILE A 128 15.76 5.97 13.61
C ILE A 128 17.16 6.47 13.25
N ASP A 129 17.34 6.91 12.01
CA ASP A 129 18.62 7.32 11.43
C ASP A 129 18.52 8.77 10.91
N ASP A 130 19.61 9.54 10.92
CA ASP A 130 19.66 10.93 10.44
C ASP A 130 20.15 11.09 9.00
N GLY A 131 20.42 9.98 8.31
CA GLY A 131 20.87 9.89 6.94
C GLY A 131 19.81 10.26 5.88
N VAL A 132 20.10 9.88 4.63
CA VAL A 132 19.22 10.12 3.49
C VAL A 132 18.56 8.81 3.10
N TRP A 133 17.25 8.85 2.84
CA TRP A 133 16.55 7.72 2.23
C TRP A 133 17.04 7.51 0.79
N ASP A 134 17.77 6.43 0.54
CA ASP A 134 18.23 6.01 -0.79
C ASP A 134 17.23 5.05 -1.49
N GLY A 135 16.19 4.61 -0.77
CA GLY A 135 15.18 3.68 -1.27
C GLY A 135 15.60 2.20 -1.23
N GLU A 136 16.81 1.86 -0.77
CA GLU A 136 17.36 0.50 -0.92
C GLU A 136 17.31 -0.34 0.38
N SER A 137 16.83 0.25 1.47
CA SER A 137 17.10 -0.21 2.84
C SER A 137 15.95 -0.93 3.57
N ILE A 138 14.80 -1.21 2.93
CA ILE A 138 13.85 -2.21 3.46
C ILE A 138 14.07 -3.55 2.78
N ARG A 139 15.17 -4.21 3.13
CA ARG A 139 15.23 -5.67 3.01
C ARG A 139 14.55 -6.26 4.24
N SER A 140 13.24 -6.46 4.14
CA SER A 140 12.50 -7.27 5.11
C SER A 140 13.19 -8.62 5.27
N THR A 141 13.43 -9.05 6.52
CA THR A 141 13.94 -10.39 6.85
C THR A 141 12.96 -11.51 6.46
N ARG A 142 11.82 -11.17 5.84
CA ARG A 142 10.78 -12.12 5.41
C ARG A 142 10.76 -12.45 3.92
N ALA A 143 11.67 -11.90 3.11
CA ALA A 143 11.80 -12.28 1.70
C ALA A 143 13.20 -12.88 1.44
N GLY A 144 13.40 -14.10 1.93
CA GLY A 144 14.45 -14.99 1.47
C GLY A 144 14.07 -15.72 0.17
N GLU A 145 13.34 -15.06 -0.73
CA GLU A 145 13.12 -15.55 -2.09
C GLU A 145 13.86 -14.63 -3.06
N ASP A 146 15.11 -15.03 -3.29
CA ASP A 146 15.85 -14.94 -4.54
C ASP A 146 15.03 -14.42 -5.73
N PHE A 147 14.95 -13.09 -5.87
CA PHE A 147 14.55 -12.48 -7.13
C PHE A 147 15.76 -12.46 -8.08
N SER A 148 16.28 -13.64 -8.39
CA SER A 148 17.04 -13.85 -9.62
C SER A 148 16.07 -13.62 -10.77
N ARG A 149 16.06 -12.40 -11.31
CA ARG A 149 15.41 -12.12 -12.60
C ARG A 149 15.94 -13.17 -13.59
N PRO A 150 15.08 -14.04 -14.17
CA PRO A 150 15.47 -14.75 -15.37
C PRO A 150 15.87 -13.67 -16.37
N SER A 151 17.08 -13.79 -16.92
CA SER A 151 17.51 -13.00 -18.07
C SER A 151 16.67 -13.42 -19.27
N ASP A 152 15.40 -13.03 -19.27
CA ASP A 152 14.54 -13.19 -20.44
C ASP A 152 15.05 -12.20 -21.49
N PRO A 153 15.34 -12.65 -22.73
CA PRO A 153 15.68 -11.74 -23.80
C PRO A 153 14.48 -10.83 -24.04
N ASP A 154 14.73 -9.51 -23.92
CA ASP A 154 13.74 -8.46 -24.13
C ASP A 154 12.97 -8.70 -25.46
N PRO A 155 11.66 -9.01 -25.43
CA PRO A 155 10.87 -9.25 -26.64
C PRO A 155 10.73 -8.00 -27.50
N TYR A 156 11.15 -6.82 -26.99
CA TYR A 156 11.14 -5.55 -27.67
C TYR A 156 12.54 -5.02 -28.01
N ASN A 157 13.55 -5.91 -28.08
CA ASN A 157 14.84 -5.54 -28.64
C ASN A 157 14.74 -5.33 -30.17
N PHE A 158 14.34 -4.13 -30.59
CA PHE A 158 14.29 -3.68 -31.98
C PHE A 158 15.67 -3.58 -32.67
N HIS A 159 16.74 -3.90 -31.94
CA HIS A 159 18.11 -3.92 -32.45
C HIS A 159 18.67 -5.34 -32.59
N ASN A 160 17.83 -6.38 -32.57
CA ASN A 160 18.28 -7.72 -32.92
C ASN A 160 18.48 -7.84 -34.44
N PRO A 161 19.73 -7.89 -34.95
CA PRO A 161 19.98 -8.00 -36.39
C PRO A 161 19.59 -9.36 -36.99
N ASN A 162 19.18 -10.34 -36.17
CA ASN A 162 18.85 -11.70 -36.59
C ASN A 162 17.34 -11.97 -36.75
N SER A 163 16.44 -10.98 -36.61
CA SER A 163 14.99 -11.21 -36.72
C SER A 163 14.47 -11.37 -38.16
N SER A 164 15.32 -11.26 -39.18
CA SER A 164 14.91 -11.25 -40.60
C SER A 164 15.14 -12.58 -41.34
N GLN A 165 15.23 -13.71 -40.64
CA GLN A 165 15.23 -15.03 -41.28
C GLN A 165 14.05 -15.88 -40.80
N LYS A 166 12.86 -15.59 -41.32
CA LYS A 166 11.79 -16.56 -41.56
C LYS A 166 10.98 -16.14 -42.77
#